data_AF-A0A0G0IA08-F1
#
_entry.id   AF-A0A0G0IA08-F1
#
_cell.length_a   1.000
_cell.length_b   1.000
_cell.length_c   1.000
_cell.angle_alpha   90.00
_cell.angle_beta   90.00
_cell.angle_gamma   90.00
#
_symmetry.space_group_name_H-M   'P 1'
#
loop_
_entity.id
_entity.type
_entity.pdbx_description
1 polymer ?
#
loop_
_entity_poly.entity_id
_entity_poly.type
_entity_poly.pdbx_seq_one_letter_code
_entity_poly.pdbx_strand_id
1 'polypeptide(L)' 'MRKKPTKRLNMLSIMSNPRYRGKHVILVKNKVFTAETGKKAGKILEEIHKKYPEESPQITYIPEADTLILWL' A
#
# COMPACT_ATOMS: atom_id res chain seq x y z
N MET A 1 -9.97 6.42 32.14
CA MET A 1 -9.94 6.99 30.77
C MET A 1 -10.05 5.86 29.75
N ARG A 2 -11.16 5.75 28.99
CA ARG A 2 -11.25 4.79 27.87
C ARG A 2 -10.31 5.26 26.76
N LYS A 3 -9.25 4.50 26.45
CA LYS A 3 -8.42 4.73 25.27
C LYS A 3 -9.34 4.67 24.04
N LYS A 4 -9.42 5.74 23.24
CA LYS A 4 -10.15 5.73 21.96
C LYS A 4 -9.59 4.59 21.10
N PRO A 5 -10.43 3.79 20.43
CA PRO A 5 -9.94 2.74 19.56
C PRO A 5 -9.05 3.38 18.48
N THR A 6 -7.79 2.97 18.44
CA THR A 6 -6.86 3.38 17.40
C THR A 6 -7.42 2.91 16.06
N LYS A 7 -7.87 3.84 15.22
CA LYS A 7 -8.47 3.53 13.92
C LYS A 7 -7.45 2.75 13.10
N ARG A 8 -7.69 1.45 12.90
CA ARG A 8 -6.85 0.62 12.03
C ARG A 8 -6.98 1.13 10.59
N LEU A 9 -5.86 1.48 9.98
CA LEU A 9 -5.76 1.74 8.54
C LEU A 9 -6.13 0.46 7.80
N ASN A 10 -7.01 0.60 6.81
CA ASN A 10 -7.42 -0.50 5.94
C ASN A 10 -7.17 -0.12 4.48
N MET A 11 -6.94 -1.11 3.61
CA MET A 11 -6.61 -0.85 2.21
C MET A 11 -7.73 -0.10 1.46
N LEU A 12 -9.00 -0.37 1.75
CA LEU A 12 -10.12 0.32 1.12
C LEU A 12 -10.07 1.84 1.35
N SER A 13 -9.78 2.27 2.58
CA SER A 13 -9.65 3.69 2.94
C SER A 13 -8.44 4.35 2.29
N ILE A 14 -7.39 3.59 2.00
CA ILE A 14 -6.21 4.04 1.28
C ILE A 14 -6.57 4.23 -0.20
N MET A 15 -7.26 3.27 -0.82
CA MET A 15 -7.68 3.34 -2.22
C MET A 15 -8.60 4.53 -2.50
N SER A 16 -9.46 4.90 -1.55
CA SER A 16 -10.32 6.09 -1.67
C SER A 16 -9.60 7.42 -1.45
N ASN A 17 -8.34 7.41 -0.99
CA ASN A 17 -7.61 8.65 -0.71
C ASN A 17 -6.82 9.12 -1.95
N PRO A 18 -7.13 10.31 -2.50
CA PRO A 18 -6.50 10.82 -3.71
C PRO A 18 -4.97 10.95 -3.65
N ARG A 19 -4.38 11.09 -2.46
CA ARG A 19 -2.92 11.20 -2.26
C ARG A 19 -2.13 9.99 -2.80
N TYR A 20 -2.79 8.85 -2.91
CA TYR A 20 -2.18 7.59 -3.33
C TYR A 20 -2.40 7.24 -4.80
N ARG A 21 -3.12 8.07 -5.57
CA ARG A 21 -3.23 7.90 -7.03
C ARG A 21 -1.86 7.96 -7.70
N GLY A 22 -1.71 7.20 -8.78
CA GLY A 22 -0.46 7.05 -9.54
C GLY A 22 0.62 6.25 -8.81
N LYS A 23 0.30 5.56 -7.71
CA LYS A 23 1.30 4.87 -6.87
C LYS A 23 0.96 3.41 -6.65
N HIS A 24 2.02 2.62 -6.58
CA HIS A 24 2.00 1.32 -5.91
C HIS A 24 1.99 1.56 -4.42
N VAL A 25 1.04 0.95 -3.72
CA VAL A 25 0.85 1.10 -2.28
C VAL A 25 1.00 -0.25 -1.60
N ILE A 26 1.78 -0.27 -0.52
CA ILE A 26 1.99 -1.44 0.33
C ILE A 26 1.55 -1.10 1.75
N LEU A 27 0.61 -1.87 2.31
CA LEU A 27 0.14 -1.74 3.69
C LEU A 27 0.61 -2.93 4.52
N VAL A 28 1.34 -2.66 5.60
CA VAL A 28 1.76 -3.67 6.59
C VAL A 28 1.80 -3.05 7.99
N LYS A 29 1.27 -3.73 9.02
CA LYS A 29 1.22 -3.24 10.41
C LYS A 29 0.82 -1.77 10.54
N ASN A 30 -0.25 -1.35 9.84
CA ASN A 30 -0.77 0.02 9.88
C ASN A 30 0.20 1.10 9.32
N LYS A 31 1.24 0.67 8.59
CA LYS A 31 2.19 1.54 7.88
C LYS A 31 1.95 1.44 6.38
N VAL A 32 1.97 2.58 5.71
CA VAL A 32 1.78 2.68 4.27
C VAL A 32 3.09 3.08 3.62
N PHE A 33 3.54 2.26 2.67
CA PHE A 33 4.69 2.54 1.83
C PHE A 33 4.21 2.76 0.40
N THR A 34 4.89 3.62 -0.35
CA THR A 34 4.50 3.94 -1.72
C THR A 34 5.68 3.95 -2.67
N ALA A 35 5.44 3.60 -3.92
CA ALA A 35 6.39 3.75 -5.02
C ALA A 35 5.66 4.18 -6.30
N GLU A 36 6.36 4.92 -7.16
CA GLU A 36 5.83 5.35 -8.46
C GLU A 36 5.91 4.25 -9.53
N THR A 37 6.75 3.24 -9.33
CA THR A 37 6.96 2.17 -10.32
C THR A 37 6.92 0.79 -9.68
N GLY A 38 6.49 -0.21 -10.47
CA GLY A 38 6.41 -1.61 -10.00
C GLY A 38 7.76 -2.16 -9.56
N LYS A 39 8.86 -1.77 -10.24
CA LYS A 39 10.23 -2.16 -9.86
C LYS A 39 10.64 -1.62 -8.48
N LYS A 40 10.32 -0.35 -8.19
CA LYS A 40 10.57 0.24 -6.86
C LYS A 40 9.68 -0.42 -5.81
N ALA A 41 8.41 -0.69 -6.13
CA ALA A 41 7.49 -1.39 -5.25
C ALA A 41 7.98 -2.80 -4.89
N GLY A 42 8.52 -3.55 -5.86
CA GLY A 42 9.12 -4.87 -5.63
C GLY A 42 10.28 -4.83 -4.63
N LYS A 43 11.20 -3.87 -4.77
CA LYS A 43 12.29 -3.68 -3.80
C LYS A 43 11.78 -3.38 -2.38
N ILE A 44 10.80 -2.49 -2.27
CA ILE A 44 10.17 -2.17 -0.97
C ILE A 44 9.51 -3.42 -0.39
N LEU A 45 8.83 -4.22 -1.21
CA LEU A 45 8.17 -5.46 -0.78
C LEU A 45 9.18 -6.50 -0.26
N GLU A 46 10.32 -6.67 -0.94
CA GLU A 46 11.40 -7.54 -0.48
C GLU A 46 11.94 -7.11 0.89
N GLU A 47 12.17 -5.81 1.10
CA GLU A 47 12.59 -5.27 2.40
C GLU A 47 11.53 -5.46 3.49
N ILE A 48 10.25 -5.31 3.14
CA ILE A 48 9.13 -5.52 4.05
C ILE A 48 9.05 -6.99 4.47
N HIS A 49 9.20 -7.95 3.56
CA HIS A 49 9.20 -9.38 3.91
C HIS A 49 10.35 -9.73 4.86
N LYS A 50 11.54 -9.15 4.67
CA LYS A 50 12.66 -9.34 5.59
C LYS A 50 12.39 -8.74 6.98
N LYS A 51 11.73 -7.58 7.02
CA LYS A 51 11.46 -6.83 8.27
C LYS A 51 10.26 -7.37 9.05
N TYR A 52 9.28 -7.95 8.36
CA TYR A 52 8.03 -8.45 8.92
C TYR A 52 7.72 -9.85 8.37
N PRO A 53 8.53 -10.87 8.73
CA PRO A 53 8.44 -12.20 8.11
C PRO A 53 7.12 -12.93 8.38
N GLU A 54 6.43 -12.60 9.47
CA GLU A 54 5.15 -13.22 9.86
C GLU A 54 3.92 -12.46 9.35
N GLU A 55 4.12 -11.33 8.69
CA GLU A 55 3.02 -10.49 8.21
C GLU A 55 2.80 -10.70 6.72
N SER A 56 1.53 -10.62 6.30
CA SER A 56 1.16 -10.60 4.88
C SER A 56 0.88 -9.15 4.46
N PRO A 57 1.81 -8.48 3.74
CA PRO A 57 1.58 -7.13 3.25
C PRO A 57 0.50 -7.12 2.16
N GLN A 58 -0.40 -6.15 2.23
CA GLN A 58 -1.37 -5.89 1.16
C GLN A 58 -0.75 -4.94 0.16
N ILE A 59 -0.76 -5.30 -1.13
CA ILE A 59 -0.20 -4.50 -2.21
C ILE A 59 -1.25 -4.20 -3.28
N THR A 60 -1.21 -3.00 -3.84
CA THR A 60 -2.04 -2.61 -4.98
C THR A 60 -1.37 -1.48 -5.77
N TYR A 61 -1.81 -1.27 -7.01
CA TYR A 61 -1.54 -0.05 -7.75
C TYR A 61 -2.84 0.74 -7.85
N ILE A 62 -2.81 2.02 -7.45
CA ILE A 62 -3.95 2.92 -7.60
C ILE A 62 -3.71 3.76 -8.86
N PRO A 63 -4.41 3.47 -9.96
CA PRO A 63 -4.21 4.18 -11.21
C PRO A 63 -4.57 5.67 -11.10
N GLU A 64 -3.98 6.49 -11.97
CA GLU A 64 -4.54 7.81 -12.27
C GLU A 64 -5.80 7.65 -13.12
N ALA A 65 -6.62 8.71 -13.23
CA ALA A 65 -7.91 8.65 -13.92
C ALA A 65 -7.80 8.12 -15.36
N ASP A 66 -6.74 8.52 -16.07
CA ASP A 66 -6.53 8.18 -17.47
C ASP A 66 -5.54 7.02 -17.67
N THR A 67 -5.32 6.21 -16.63
CA THR A 67 -4.42 5.05 -16.71
C THR A 67 -5.15 3.80 -17.17
N LEU A 68 -4.67 3.21 -18.26
CA LEU A 68 -5.08 1.89 -18.72
C LEU A 68 -4.19 0.81 -18.10
N ILE A 69 -4.78 -0.15 -17.37
CA ILE A 69 -4.06 -1.32 -16.86
C ILE A 69 -4.12 -2.42 -17.92
N LEU A 70 -2.98 -2.70 -18.54
CA LEU A 70 -2.83 -3.74 -19.55
C LEU A 70 -2.27 -5.01 -18.92
N TRP A 71 -2.86 -6.16 -19.23
CA TRP A 71 -2.28 -7.48 -18.97
C TRP A 71 -1.66 -7.96 -20.28
N LEU A 72 -0.35 -8.23 -20.29
CA LEU A 72 0.38 -8.81 -21.41
C LEU A 72 0.75 -10.26 -21.12
#